data_AF-A0AAD8Y3I7-F1
#
_entry.id   AF-A0AAD8Y3I7-F1
#
_cell.length_a   1.000
_cell.length_b   1.000
_cell.length_c   1.000
_cell.angle_alpha   90.00
_cell.angle_beta   90.00
_cell.angle_gamma   90.00
#
_symmetry.space_group_name_H-M   'P 1'
#
loop_
_entity.id
_entity.type
_entity.pdbx_description
1 polymer ?
#
loop_
_entity_poly.entity_id
_entity_poly.type
_entity_poly.pdbx_seq_one_letter_code
_entity_poly.pdbx_strand_id
1 'polypeptide(L)'
;MNIAEMAKEANVVLSVHASHLYRMVDFIETTQEVKLCTYQKATASKTNSLIYLNARDPREFIEGMIDQHKFVLQALNKVYILINDREIIRGIADFAKVDTEDISHHILKMMKQLRTNNNSTPVKVKLEAFPAKTQRQLVNKVCSLLNRNSIPENELDITPTDETHTISIIQLDDDKNKGGKKRKRNDDDQEKAYLIGSSFCKDTTSPIYPSESNDICRAFNKLDEAFDRYGLNAKSLPSLDDMIQIAKQQNSGPCIGIDCGSAPGGWTKYLLEKTHCDELYAIDPGKMDTSVTSSDNVHHLQMTAQNAIPNLRVILTRREAKVAIWVSDMCVQEVGKQVDIFMLAVKEQLIKSGTAFVLTIKCNVGHARERFDEMTNAEAARLIEQVDDRREDNNRMRQIGRNDQFVASFSYFDM
;
A
#
# COMPACT_ATOMS: atom_id res chain seq x y z
N MET A 1 -35.11 5.31 14.42
CA MET A 1 -34.35 4.51 15.41
C MET A 1 -32.88 4.88 15.25
N ASN A 2 -32.06 4.85 16.32
CA ASN A 2 -30.65 5.25 16.22
C ASN A 2 -29.89 4.20 15.39
N ILE A 3 -29.11 4.64 14.37
CA ILE A 3 -28.28 3.75 13.54
C ILE A 3 -27.39 2.85 14.42
N ALA A 4 -26.86 3.38 15.52
CA ALA A 4 -26.09 2.61 16.49
C ALA A 4 -26.87 1.38 17.00
N GLU A 5 -28.07 1.57 17.56
CA GLU A 5 -28.86 0.46 18.09
C GLU A 5 -29.20 -0.58 17.00
N MET A 6 -29.48 -0.13 15.78
CA MET A 6 -29.79 -1.04 14.67
C MET A 6 -28.56 -1.79 14.17
N ALA A 7 -27.39 -1.16 14.17
CA ALA A 7 -26.13 -1.75 13.72
C ALA A 7 -25.55 -2.75 14.72
N LYS A 8 -26.03 -2.78 15.97
CA LYS A 8 -25.54 -3.67 17.04
C LYS A 8 -25.65 -5.16 16.68
N GLU A 9 -26.67 -5.53 15.90
CA GLU A 9 -26.88 -6.90 15.45
C GLU A 9 -26.05 -7.28 14.22
N ALA A 10 -25.41 -6.31 13.55
CA ALA A 10 -24.73 -6.56 12.30
C ALA A 10 -23.41 -7.31 12.51
N ASN A 11 -23.21 -8.40 11.76
CA ASN A 11 -21.94 -9.13 11.67
C ASN A 11 -21.25 -8.96 10.32
N VAL A 12 -21.89 -8.25 9.39
CA VAL A 12 -21.36 -7.86 8.08
C VAL A 12 -21.69 -6.39 7.85
N VAL A 13 -20.72 -5.63 7.36
CA VAL A 13 -20.96 -4.27 6.86
C VAL A 13 -20.41 -4.15 5.45
N LEU A 14 -21.26 -3.74 4.52
CA LEU A 14 -20.89 -3.46 3.14
C LEU A 14 -20.67 -1.96 2.98
N SER A 15 -19.47 -1.57 2.56
CA SER A 15 -19.22 -0.25 1.98
C SER A 15 -19.54 -0.31 0.50
N VAL A 16 -20.55 0.44 0.08
CA VAL A 16 -21.03 0.49 -1.30
C VAL A 16 -20.95 1.89 -1.85
N HIS A 17 -20.80 2.01 -3.17
CA HIS A 17 -20.91 3.31 -3.82
C HIS A 17 -22.33 3.86 -3.67
N ALA A 18 -22.46 5.15 -3.38
CA ALA A 18 -23.74 5.77 -3.00
C ALA A 18 -24.82 5.66 -4.08
N SER A 19 -24.44 5.62 -5.37
CA SER A 19 -25.38 5.42 -6.49
C SER A 19 -25.97 4.01 -6.53
N HIS A 20 -25.35 3.03 -5.88
CA HIS A 20 -25.77 1.63 -5.88
C HIS A 20 -26.49 1.22 -4.60
N LEU A 21 -26.59 2.11 -3.60
CA LEU A 21 -27.13 1.79 -2.27
C LEU A 21 -28.51 1.12 -2.35
N TYR A 22 -29.50 1.75 -2.97
CA TYR A 22 -30.87 1.23 -2.98
C TYR A 22 -30.99 -0.08 -3.77
N ARG A 23 -30.29 -0.18 -4.90
CA ARG A 23 -30.25 -1.43 -5.67
C ARG A 23 -29.66 -2.59 -4.85
N MET A 24 -28.62 -2.32 -4.06
CA MET A 24 -28.05 -3.32 -3.13
C MET A 24 -29.02 -3.67 -2.00
N VAL A 25 -29.71 -2.68 -1.42
CA VAL A 25 -30.71 -2.89 -0.38
C VAL A 25 -31.87 -3.75 -0.90
N ASP A 26 -32.47 -3.40 -2.04
CA ASP A 26 -33.56 -4.15 -2.66
C ASP A 26 -33.16 -5.61 -2.92
N PHE A 27 -31.93 -5.82 -3.43
CA PHE A 27 -31.38 -7.15 -3.66
C PHE A 27 -31.27 -7.95 -2.33
N ILE A 28 -30.73 -7.34 -1.29
CA ILE A 28 -30.54 -7.96 0.03
C ILE A 28 -31.89 -8.32 0.66
N GLU A 29 -32.89 -7.45 0.58
CA GLU A 29 -34.22 -7.70 1.14
C GLU A 29 -34.93 -8.90 0.48
N THR A 30 -34.58 -9.22 -0.77
CA THR A 30 -35.09 -10.42 -1.47
C THR A 30 -34.32 -11.70 -1.16
N THR A 31 -33.19 -11.62 -0.45
CA THR A 31 -32.34 -12.78 -0.15
C THR A 31 -32.68 -13.38 1.21
N GLN A 32 -33.00 -14.69 1.26
CA GLN A 32 -33.49 -15.33 2.50
C GLN A 32 -32.42 -15.60 3.56
N GLU A 33 -31.14 -15.61 3.19
CA GLU A 33 -30.02 -16.03 4.05
C GLU A 33 -29.43 -14.90 4.90
N VAL A 34 -29.91 -13.67 4.70
CA VAL A 34 -29.37 -12.46 5.33
C VAL A 34 -30.50 -11.57 5.85
N LYS A 35 -30.30 -10.99 7.02
CA LYS A 35 -31.17 -9.96 7.58
C LYS A 35 -30.54 -8.59 7.36
N LEU A 36 -31.24 -7.71 6.66
CA LEU A 36 -30.90 -6.28 6.63
C LEU A 36 -31.16 -5.66 8.01
N CYS A 37 -30.10 -5.23 8.70
CA CYS A 37 -30.23 -4.54 9.99
C CYS A 37 -30.58 -3.06 9.78
N THR A 38 -29.78 -2.36 8.98
CA THR A 38 -29.99 -0.95 8.62
C THR A 38 -29.07 -0.55 7.48
N TYR A 39 -29.18 0.69 6.99
CA TYR A 39 -28.21 1.27 6.07
C TYR A 39 -28.02 2.76 6.36
N GLN A 40 -26.83 3.27 6.04
CA GLN A 40 -26.44 4.67 6.20
C GLN A 40 -26.12 5.29 4.85
N LYS A 41 -26.95 6.25 4.43
CA LYS A 41 -26.75 6.98 3.17
C LYS A 41 -25.74 8.09 3.34
N ALA A 42 -24.81 8.19 2.37
CA ALA A 42 -23.86 9.29 2.25
C ALA A 42 -23.07 9.54 3.54
N THR A 43 -22.09 8.66 3.78
CA THR A 43 -21.13 8.75 4.89
C THR A 43 -20.29 10.02 4.82
N ALA A 44 -19.38 10.22 5.78
CA ALA A 44 -18.37 11.29 5.73
C ALA A 44 -17.60 11.42 4.40
N SER A 45 -17.50 10.34 3.59
CA SER A 45 -16.88 10.36 2.26
C SER A 45 -17.78 10.92 1.14
N LYS A 46 -19.09 11.08 1.39
CA LYS A 46 -20.18 11.41 0.44
C LYS A 46 -20.40 10.42 -0.70
N THR A 47 -19.35 9.73 -1.15
CA THR A 47 -19.38 8.75 -2.24
C THR A 47 -19.72 7.35 -1.76
N ASN A 48 -19.53 7.05 -0.46
CA ASN A 48 -19.84 5.74 0.10
C ASN A 48 -21.09 5.78 0.99
N SER A 49 -21.83 4.69 0.93
CA SER A 49 -22.90 4.34 1.88
C SER A 49 -22.56 3.02 2.55
N LEU A 50 -23.14 2.77 3.73
CA LEU A 50 -22.93 1.55 4.48
C LEU A 50 -24.22 0.74 4.55
N ILE A 51 -24.13 -0.57 4.38
CA ILE A 51 -25.24 -1.50 4.59
C ILE A 51 -24.84 -2.45 5.72
N TYR A 52 -25.67 -2.54 6.75
CA TYR A 52 -25.41 -3.34 7.96
C TYR A 52 -26.29 -4.58 7.92
N LEU A 53 -25.66 -5.74 7.98
CA LEU A 53 -26.29 -7.03 7.74
C LEU A 53 -25.99 -8.00 8.88
N ASN A 54 -26.94 -8.89 9.14
CA ASN A 54 -26.73 -10.08 9.93
C ASN A 54 -26.90 -11.31 9.03
N ALA A 55 -25.79 -11.95 8.68
CA ALA A 55 -25.76 -13.18 7.89
C ALA A 55 -25.46 -14.38 8.79
N ARG A 56 -26.07 -15.54 8.53
CA ARG A 56 -25.76 -16.77 9.28
C ARG A 56 -24.33 -17.22 9.07
N ASP A 57 -23.89 -17.21 7.81
CA ASP A 57 -22.50 -17.41 7.40
C ASP A 57 -22.05 -16.19 6.57
N PRO A 58 -21.36 -15.21 7.21
CA PRO A 58 -20.87 -14.02 6.53
C PRO A 58 -20.03 -14.29 5.30
N ARG A 59 -19.20 -15.34 5.31
CA ARG A 59 -18.25 -15.58 4.24
C ARG A 59 -18.95 -16.21 3.06
N GLU A 60 -19.70 -17.28 3.28
CA GLU A 60 -20.46 -17.98 2.24
C GLU A 60 -21.46 -17.02 1.56
N PHE A 61 -22.15 -16.19 2.34
CA PHE A 61 -23.06 -15.18 1.80
C PHE A 61 -22.34 -14.19 0.87
N ILE A 62 -21.18 -13.67 1.27
CA ILE A 62 -20.44 -12.68 0.47
C ILE A 62 -19.87 -13.32 -0.81
N GLU A 63 -19.28 -14.51 -0.70
CA GLU A 63 -18.76 -15.26 -1.85
C GLU A 63 -19.89 -15.58 -2.84
N GLY A 64 -21.00 -16.15 -2.36
CA GLY A 64 -22.16 -16.46 -3.19
C GLY A 64 -22.78 -15.23 -3.86
N MET A 65 -22.91 -14.13 -3.12
CA MET A 65 -23.43 -12.86 -3.64
C MET A 65 -22.53 -12.29 -4.75
N ILE A 66 -21.21 -12.34 -4.57
CA ILE A 66 -20.23 -11.85 -5.55
C ILE A 66 -20.22 -12.72 -6.81
N ASP A 67 -20.19 -14.04 -6.63
CA ASP A 67 -20.07 -15.00 -7.73
C ASP A 67 -21.32 -15.02 -8.63
N GLN A 68 -22.50 -14.87 -8.03
CA GLN A 68 -23.77 -14.93 -8.76
C GLN A 68 -24.15 -13.61 -9.42
N HIS A 69 -23.66 -12.47 -8.93
CA HIS A 69 -24.17 -11.16 -9.33
C HIS A 69 -23.06 -10.15 -9.63
N LYS A 70 -22.65 -10.08 -10.90
CA LYS A 70 -21.62 -9.13 -11.37
C LYS A 70 -21.85 -7.66 -10.97
N PHE A 71 -23.10 -7.22 -10.85
CA PHE A 71 -23.38 -5.83 -10.45
C PHE A 71 -23.01 -5.56 -8.98
N VAL A 72 -23.00 -6.58 -8.12
CA VAL A 72 -22.59 -6.46 -6.73
C VAL A 72 -21.11 -6.10 -6.66
N LEU A 73 -20.28 -6.75 -7.48
CA LEU A 73 -18.86 -6.42 -7.60
C LEU A 73 -18.63 -4.96 -7.98
N GLN A 74 -19.44 -4.41 -8.89
CA GLN A 74 -19.35 -3.01 -9.30
C GLN A 74 -19.82 -2.04 -8.21
N ALA A 75 -20.70 -2.48 -7.31
CA ALA A 75 -21.27 -1.67 -6.26
C ALA A 75 -20.42 -1.66 -4.97
N LEU A 76 -19.73 -2.77 -4.67
CA LEU A 76 -18.95 -2.96 -3.45
C LEU A 76 -17.60 -2.26 -3.51
N ASN A 77 -17.32 -1.41 -2.52
CA ASN A 77 -16.00 -0.84 -2.29
C ASN A 77 -15.21 -1.64 -1.27
N LYS A 78 -15.88 -2.12 -0.20
CA LYS A 78 -15.26 -2.86 0.89
C LYS A 78 -16.28 -3.69 1.67
N VAL A 79 -15.84 -4.81 2.24
CA VAL A 79 -16.63 -5.67 3.13
C VAL A 79 -15.91 -5.72 4.48
N TYR A 80 -16.66 -5.56 5.57
CA TYR A 80 -16.18 -5.71 6.93
C TYR A 80 -16.92 -6.86 7.59
N ILE A 81 -16.20 -7.86 8.09
CA ILE A 81 -16.76 -9.02 8.77
C ILE A 81 -16.42 -8.93 10.26
N LEU A 82 -17.47 -8.98 11.09
CA LEU A 82 -17.46 -8.68 12.52
C LEU A 82 -18.05 -9.88 13.27
N ILE A 83 -17.36 -11.02 13.33
CA ILE A 83 -17.93 -12.26 13.89
C ILE A 83 -17.87 -12.24 15.42
N ASN A 84 -16.76 -11.77 15.97
CA ASN A 84 -16.44 -11.84 17.39
C ASN A 84 -16.38 -10.44 18.02
N ASP A 85 -16.57 -10.39 19.34
CA ASP A 85 -16.32 -9.22 20.20
C ASP A 85 -16.94 -7.92 19.65
N ARG A 86 -18.18 -8.00 19.16
CA ARG A 86 -18.89 -6.86 18.58
C ARG A 86 -19.36 -5.89 19.66
N GLU A 87 -18.96 -4.63 19.55
CA GLU A 87 -19.38 -3.58 20.49
C GLU A 87 -19.59 -2.24 19.78
N ILE A 88 -20.44 -1.40 20.36
CA ILE A 88 -20.59 -0.01 19.96
C ILE A 88 -19.91 0.86 21.00
N ILE A 89 -18.90 1.59 20.58
CA ILE A 89 -18.16 2.52 21.43
C ILE A 89 -18.52 3.94 21.04
N ARG A 90 -18.74 4.79 22.04
CA ARG A 90 -18.94 6.22 21.82
C ARG A 90 -17.72 6.97 22.32
N GLY A 91 -17.30 8.00 21.59
CA GLY A 91 -16.15 8.82 21.96
C GLY A 91 -16.16 10.16 21.26
N ILE A 92 -15.46 11.15 21.81
CA ILE A 92 -15.34 12.49 21.22
C ILE A 92 -14.41 12.37 20.02
N ALA A 93 -14.90 12.80 18.86
CA ALA A 93 -14.26 12.44 17.60
C ALA A 93 -13.55 13.62 16.95
N ASP A 94 -12.55 14.13 17.66
CA ASP A 94 -11.42 14.76 17.03
C ASP A 94 -10.20 13.84 17.16
N PHE A 95 -9.98 12.99 16.16
CA PHE A 95 -8.80 12.14 16.11
C PHE A 95 -7.48 12.96 16.17
N ALA A 96 -7.53 14.26 15.89
CA ALA A 96 -6.41 15.18 16.02
C ALA A 96 -6.27 15.85 17.40
N LYS A 97 -7.31 15.89 18.26
CA LYS A 97 -7.25 16.67 19.52
C LYS A 97 -7.79 15.99 20.78
N VAL A 98 -8.74 15.06 20.73
CA VAL A 98 -9.38 14.54 21.96
C VAL A 98 -9.72 13.05 21.84
N ASP A 99 -9.29 12.32 22.86
CA ASP A 99 -9.78 11.05 23.41
C ASP A 99 -10.26 9.94 22.48
N THR A 100 -9.38 9.48 21.60
CA THR A 100 -9.48 8.11 21.06
C THR A 100 -8.86 7.10 22.02
N GLU A 101 -8.56 7.48 23.27
CA GLU A 101 -7.98 6.55 24.23
C GLU A 101 -8.98 5.43 24.46
N ASP A 102 -10.27 5.71 24.60
CA ASP A 102 -11.31 4.68 24.77
C ASP A 102 -11.30 3.63 23.65
N ILE A 103 -11.28 4.08 22.38
CA ILE A 103 -11.24 3.17 21.22
C ILE A 103 -9.93 2.38 21.19
N SER A 104 -8.80 3.05 21.41
CA SER A 104 -7.48 2.42 21.32
C SER A 104 -7.24 1.43 22.47
N HIS A 105 -7.70 1.75 23.68
CA HIS A 105 -7.70 0.85 24.83
C HIS A 105 -8.65 -0.32 24.63
N HIS A 106 -9.81 -0.10 24.00
CA HIS A 106 -10.71 -1.19 23.65
C HIS A 106 -10.08 -2.13 22.62
N ILE A 107 -9.46 -1.59 21.56
CA ILE A 107 -8.70 -2.41 20.60
C ILE A 107 -7.62 -3.21 21.33
N LEU A 108 -6.84 -2.57 22.20
CA LEU A 108 -5.82 -3.26 23.00
C LEU A 108 -6.42 -4.38 23.88
N LYS A 109 -7.59 -4.14 24.49
CA LYS A 109 -8.33 -5.15 25.26
C LYS A 109 -8.75 -6.33 24.39
N MET A 110 -9.31 -6.07 23.20
CA MET A 110 -9.67 -7.13 22.25
C MET A 110 -8.45 -7.95 21.84
N MET A 111 -7.33 -7.29 21.52
CA MET A 111 -6.10 -8.00 21.13
C MET A 111 -5.56 -8.87 22.28
N LYS A 112 -5.63 -8.40 23.53
CA LYS A 112 -5.29 -9.21 24.71
C LYS A 112 -6.20 -10.42 24.86
N GLN A 113 -7.50 -10.27 24.63
CA GLN A 113 -8.46 -11.39 24.66
C GLN A 113 -8.17 -12.42 23.54
N LEU A 114 -7.91 -11.96 22.32
CA LEU A 114 -7.52 -12.81 21.19
C LEU A 114 -6.23 -13.60 21.51
N ARG A 115 -5.28 -12.96 22.20
CA ARG A 115 -4.06 -13.62 22.67
C ARG A 115 -4.35 -14.71 23.70
N THR A 116 -5.16 -14.41 24.72
CA THR A 116 -5.52 -15.40 25.75
C THR A 116 -6.24 -16.62 25.15
N ASN A 117 -6.99 -16.43 24.08
CA ASN A 117 -7.71 -17.52 23.41
C ASN A 117 -6.81 -18.37 22.49
N ASN A 118 -5.66 -17.85 22.05
CA ASN A 118 -4.74 -18.52 21.12
C ASN A 118 -3.46 -18.99 21.83
N ASN A 119 -3.54 -20.15 22.49
CA ASN A 119 -2.48 -20.68 23.36
C ASN A 119 -1.13 -21.03 22.70
N SER A 120 -0.96 -20.88 21.39
CA SER A 120 0.28 -21.34 20.70
C SER A 120 0.74 -20.53 19.49
N THR A 121 -0.08 -19.62 18.96
CA THR A 121 0.26 -18.85 17.75
C THR A 121 0.26 -17.36 18.05
N PRO A 122 1.30 -16.62 17.62
CA PRO A 122 1.30 -15.16 17.67
C PRO A 122 0.01 -14.57 17.08
N VAL A 123 -0.57 -13.59 17.77
CA VAL A 123 -1.77 -12.90 17.29
C VAL A 123 -1.33 -11.68 16.49
N LYS A 124 -1.55 -11.74 15.17
CA LYS A 124 -1.23 -10.69 14.22
C LYS A 124 -2.53 -10.07 13.75
N VAL A 125 -2.69 -8.78 13.93
CA VAL A 125 -3.98 -8.11 13.80
C VAL A 125 -3.91 -7.00 12.78
N LYS A 126 -4.66 -7.14 11.70
CA LYS A 126 -4.90 -6.03 10.78
C LYS A 126 -5.98 -5.11 11.32
N LEU A 127 -5.70 -3.81 11.40
CA LEU A 127 -6.70 -2.79 11.71
C LEU A 127 -7.29 -2.22 10.42
N GLU A 128 -8.62 -2.30 10.29
CA GLU A 128 -9.33 -1.71 9.17
C GLU A 128 -10.36 -0.71 9.67
N ALA A 129 -10.28 0.55 9.21
CA ALA A 129 -11.18 1.58 9.67
C ALA A 129 -12.00 2.20 8.54
N PHE A 130 -13.23 2.59 8.86
CA PHE A 130 -14.08 3.42 8.02
C PHE A 130 -14.49 4.70 8.78
N PRO A 131 -14.23 5.91 8.22
CA PRO A 131 -13.59 6.16 6.93
C PRO A 131 -12.07 5.90 6.97
N ALA A 132 -11.47 5.55 5.83
CA ALA A 132 -10.05 5.14 5.73
C ALA A 132 -9.05 6.13 6.35
N LYS A 133 -9.33 7.44 6.29
CA LYS A 133 -8.50 8.48 6.92
C LYS A 133 -8.29 8.31 8.43
N THR A 134 -9.18 7.59 9.12
CA THR A 134 -9.06 7.32 10.56
C THR A 134 -8.10 6.18 10.87
N GLN A 135 -7.83 5.31 9.89
CA GLN A 135 -7.04 4.09 10.08
C GLN A 135 -5.63 4.43 10.56
N ARG A 136 -4.93 5.33 9.86
CA ARG A 136 -3.56 5.72 10.22
C ARG A 136 -3.44 6.26 11.65
N GLN A 137 -4.40 7.10 12.06
CA GLN A 137 -4.42 7.68 13.40
C GLN A 137 -4.67 6.60 14.46
N LEU A 138 -5.57 5.65 14.20
CA LEU A 138 -5.83 4.52 15.09
C LEU A 138 -4.60 3.61 15.21
N VAL A 139 -3.97 3.26 14.09
CA VAL A 139 -2.73 2.46 14.08
C VAL A 139 -1.67 3.14 14.94
N ASN A 140 -1.32 4.39 14.66
CA ASN A 140 -0.29 5.11 15.41
C ASN A 140 -0.56 5.11 16.93
N LYS A 141 -1.82 5.30 17.34
CA LYS A 141 -2.18 5.33 18.76
C LYS A 141 -2.15 3.95 19.40
N VAL A 142 -2.65 2.92 18.74
CA VAL A 142 -2.56 1.54 19.25
C VAL A 142 -1.09 1.13 19.38
N CYS A 143 -0.24 1.45 18.41
CA CYS A 143 1.19 1.17 18.47
C CYS A 143 1.89 1.91 19.61
N SER A 144 1.53 3.18 19.83
CA SER A 144 2.01 3.93 21.00
C SER A 144 1.61 3.27 22.31
N LEU A 145 0.38 2.73 22.40
CA LEU A 145 -0.07 1.97 23.57
C LEU A 145 0.67 0.64 23.73
N LEU A 146 0.94 -0.10 22.65
CA LEU A 146 1.71 -1.33 22.70
C LEU A 146 3.12 -1.08 23.24
N ASN A 147 3.80 -0.05 22.72
CA ASN A 147 5.11 0.37 23.19
C ASN A 147 5.07 0.78 24.68
N ARG A 148 4.08 1.57 25.09
CA ARG A 148 3.91 2.01 26.49
C ARG A 148 3.65 0.85 27.46
N ASN A 149 2.98 -0.21 26.98
CA ASN A 149 2.72 -1.42 27.77
C ASN A 149 3.84 -2.46 27.65
N SER A 150 4.95 -2.14 26.96
CA SER A 150 6.06 -3.04 26.68
C SER A 150 5.61 -4.38 26.10
N ILE A 151 4.59 -4.36 25.24
CA ILE A 151 4.09 -5.58 24.57
C ILE A 151 5.00 -5.85 23.37
N PRO A 152 5.72 -6.99 23.33
CA PRO A 152 6.61 -7.31 22.22
C PRO A 152 5.86 -7.52 20.89
N GLU A 153 6.47 -7.09 19.79
CA GLU A 153 5.91 -7.25 18.42
C GLU A 153 5.64 -8.72 18.07
N ASN A 154 6.49 -9.64 18.53
CA ASN A 154 6.30 -11.07 18.28
C ASN A 154 5.11 -11.69 19.05
N GLU A 155 4.52 -10.97 20.00
CA GLU A 155 3.31 -11.40 20.71
C GLU A 155 2.04 -10.78 20.12
N LEU A 156 2.14 -9.52 19.70
CA LEU A 156 1.02 -8.75 19.18
C LEU A 156 1.57 -7.73 18.18
N ASP A 157 1.18 -7.92 16.92
CA ASP A 157 1.68 -7.17 15.78
C ASP A 157 0.52 -6.61 14.96
N ILE A 158 0.69 -5.43 14.36
CA ILE A 158 -0.22 -4.88 13.35
C ILE A 158 0.41 -5.07 11.96
N THR A 159 0.58 -6.33 11.55
CA THR A 159 1.11 -6.65 10.22
C THR A 159 0.00 -6.69 9.17
N PRO A 160 0.17 -6.05 8.00
CA PRO A 160 -0.81 -6.07 6.93
C PRO A 160 -0.64 -7.23 5.92
N THR A 161 0.38 -8.10 6.09
CA THR A 161 0.74 -9.12 5.08
C THR A 161 0.62 -10.58 5.55
N ASP A 162 0.53 -10.82 6.85
CA ASP A 162 0.46 -12.16 7.45
C ASP A 162 -0.44 -12.17 8.71
N GLU A 163 -1.51 -11.39 8.64
CA GLU A 163 -2.47 -11.23 9.73
C GLU A 163 -3.23 -12.53 10.04
N THR A 164 -3.45 -12.81 11.33
CA THR A 164 -4.32 -13.91 11.77
C THR A 164 -5.75 -13.43 12.01
N HIS A 165 -5.92 -12.15 12.34
CA HIS A 165 -7.21 -11.52 12.63
C HIS A 165 -7.32 -10.17 11.95
N THR A 166 -8.54 -9.73 11.72
CA THR A 166 -8.87 -8.35 11.37
C THR A 166 -9.74 -7.75 12.46
N ILE A 167 -9.42 -6.55 12.94
CA ILE A 167 -10.32 -5.72 13.75
C ILE A 167 -10.84 -4.61 12.84
N SER A 168 -12.16 -4.57 12.69
CA SER A 168 -12.86 -3.57 11.88
C SER A 168 -13.44 -2.49 12.80
N ILE A 169 -13.22 -1.22 12.45
CA ILE A 169 -13.71 -0.05 13.18
C ILE A 169 -14.52 0.83 12.23
N ILE A 170 -15.82 0.93 12.45
CA ILE A 170 -16.74 1.57 11.51
C ILE A 170 -17.44 2.73 12.19
N GLN A 171 -17.12 3.96 11.79
CA GLN A 171 -17.79 5.15 12.27
C GLN A 171 -19.26 5.16 11.83
N LEU A 172 -20.17 5.34 12.80
CA LEU A 172 -21.60 5.47 12.60
C LEU A 172 -21.97 6.96 12.60
N ASP A 173 -22.64 7.44 11.57
CA ASP A 173 -23.10 8.83 11.54
C ASP A 173 -24.45 8.93 12.28
N ASP A 174 -24.60 9.88 13.22
CA ASP A 174 -25.87 10.09 13.90
C ASP A 174 -26.80 10.95 13.03
N ASP A 175 -27.91 10.38 12.54
CA ASP A 175 -28.87 11.05 11.67
C ASP A 175 -29.59 12.23 12.33
N LYS A 176 -29.50 12.36 13.67
CA LYS A 176 -30.16 13.40 14.45
C LYS A 176 -29.77 14.84 14.06
N ASN A 177 -28.66 15.04 13.35
CA ASN A 177 -28.18 16.38 12.97
C ASN A 177 -28.70 16.91 11.62
N LYS A 178 -29.52 16.17 10.88
CA LYS A 178 -29.98 16.60 9.54
C LYS A 178 -31.24 17.49 9.54
N GLY A 179 -32.00 17.55 10.64
CA GLY A 179 -33.32 18.21 10.68
C GLY A 179 -33.42 19.57 11.40
N GLY A 180 -32.41 19.96 12.19
CA GLY A 180 -32.43 21.21 12.97
C GLY A 180 -31.53 22.27 12.35
N LYS A 181 -31.98 23.52 12.26
CA LYS A 181 -31.14 24.68 11.87
C LYS A 181 -29.81 24.61 12.63
N LYS A 182 -28.71 24.29 11.91
CA LYS A 182 -27.36 24.17 12.45
C LYS A 182 -27.02 25.43 13.24
N ARG A 183 -27.14 25.38 14.58
CA ARG A 183 -26.37 26.26 15.43
C ARG A 183 -24.92 25.89 15.18
N LYS A 184 -24.08 26.84 14.78
CA LYS A 184 -22.61 26.71 14.69
C LYS A 184 -22.03 26.40 16.09
N ARG A 185 -22.32 25.22 16.64
CA ARG A 185 -21.46 24.63 17.66
C ARG A 185 -20.22 24.13 16.92
N ASN A 186 -19.05 24.35 17.52
CA ASN A 186 -17.79 23.83 16.99
C ASN A 186 -17.96 22.32 16.76
N ASP A 187 -17.71 21.87 15.53
CA ASP A 187 -17.87 20.45 15.14
C ASP A 187 -16.93 19.52 15.95
N ASP A 188 -15.92 20.08 16.63
CA ASP A 188 -14.88 19.37 17.37
C ASP A 188 -15.39 18.60 18.62
N ASP A 189 -16.54 18.98 19.20
CA ASP A 189 -17.04 18.38 20.46
C ASP A 189 -18.15 17.31 20.27
N GLN A 190 -18.41 16.87 19.03
CA GLN A 190 -19.47 15.87 18.82
C GLN A 190 -18.98 14.46 19.14
N GLU A 191 -19.64 13.85 20.13
CA GLU A 191 -19.55 12.41 20.40
C GLU A 191 -19.97 11.62 19.15
N LYS A 192 -19.09 10.75 18.64
CA LYS A 192 -19.39 9.82 17.55
C LYS A 192 -19.46 8.40 18.09
N ALA A 193 -20.25 7.57 17.41
CA ALA A 193 -20.33 6.15 17.69
C ALA A 193 -19.51 5.35 16.67
N TYR A 194 -18.91 4.25 17.11
CA TYR A 194 -18.13 3.34 16.30
C TYR A 194 -18.61 1.91 16.56
N LEU A 195 -18.91 1.18 15.49
CA LEU A 195 -19.09 -0.27 15.55
C LEU A 195 -17.71 -0.91 15.42
N ILE A 196 -17.31 -1.70 16.42
CA ILE A 196 -16.05 -2.41 16.46
C ILE A 196 -16.33 -3.91 16.55
N GLY A 197 -15.51 -4.73 15.89
CA GLY A 197 -15.56 -6.17 16.01
C GLY A 197 -14.35 -6.82 15.36
N SER A 198 -14.13 -8.09 15.68
CA SER A 198 -13.01 -8.88 15.17
C SER A 198 -13.48 -10.08 14.34
N SER A 199 -12.62 -10.55 13.45
CA SER A 199 -12.80 -11.77 12.67
C SER A 199 -11.45 -12.42 12.39
N PHE A 200 -11.44 -13.72 12.10
CA PHE A 200 -10.23 -14.36 11.61
C PHE A 200 -9.97 -13.89 10.17
N CYS A 201 -8.70 -13.75 9.77
CA CYS A 201 -8.34 -13.35 8.40
C CYS A 201 -8.89 -14.33 7.35
N LYS A 202 -8.96 -15.63 7.66
CA LYS A 202 -9.58 -16.64 6.78
C LYS A 202 -11.09 -16.41 6.55
N ASP A 203 -11.74 -15.66 7.44
CA ASP A 203 -13.17 -15.35 7.36
C ASP A 203 -13.40 -13.99 6.71
N THR A 204 -12.35 -13.20 6.50
CA THR A 204 -12.44 -11.95 5.74
C THR A 204 -12.21 -12.21 4.26
N THR A 205 -13.03 -11.59 3.42
CA THR A 205 -12.79 -11.55 1.98
C THR A 205 -12.34 -10.13 1.64
N SER A 206 -11.25 -10.01 0.89
CA SER A 206 -10.90 -8.72 0.28
C SER A 206 -11.72 -8.62 -1.00
N PRO A 207 -12.74 -7.73 -1.10
CA PRO A 207 -13.38 -7.46 -2.38
C PRO A 207 -12.42 -6.62 -3.21
N ILE A 208 -11.39 -7.24 -3.77
CA ILE A 208 -10.57 -6.63 -4.80
C ILE A 208 -10.24 -7.70 -5.84
N TYR A 209 -11.16 -7.85 -6.80
CA TYR A 209 -10.85 -8.53 -8.05
C TYR A 209 -10.19 -7.53 -9.00
N PRO A 210 -9.22 -7.99 -9.80
CA PRO A 210 -8.57 -7.16 -10.81
C PRO A 210 -9.64 -6.48 -11.67
N SER A 211 -9.49 -5.18 -11.90
CA SER A 211 -10.25 -4.54 -12.96
C SER A 211 -10.10 -5.37 -14.23
N GLU A 212 -11.15 -5.49 -15.04
CA GLU A 212 -11.04 -5.95 -16.44
C GLU A 212 -10.16 -5.02 -17.30
N SER A 213 -9.38 -4.11 -16.69
CA SER A 213 -8.31 -3.46 -17.41
C SER A 213 -7.33 -4.55 -17.84
N ASN A 214 -6.81 -4.45 -19.05
CA ASN A 214 -5.74 -5.32 -19.54
C ASN A 214 -4.47 -5.27 -18.67
N ASP A 215 -4.49 -4.59 -17.51
CA ASP A 215 -3.34 -4.39 -16.65
C ASP A 215 -3.14 -5.64 -15.79
N ILE A 216 -1.98 -6.23 -15.99
CA ILE A 216 -1.55 -7.48 -15.37
C ILE A 216 -1.69 -7.43 -13.83
N CYS A 217 -1.40 -6.27 -13.23
CA CYS A 217 -1.64 -6.04 -11.82
C CYS A 217 -1.70 -4.55 -11.46
N ARG A 218 -2.21 -4.26 -10.26
CA ARG A 218 -2.29 -2.89 -9.70
C ARG A 218 -0.94 -2.19 -9.53
N ALA A 219 0.17 -2.93 -9.58
CA ALA A 219 1.49 -2.32 -9.51
C ALA A 219 1.74 -1.35 -10.66
N PHE A 220 1.15 -1.58 -11.84
CA PHE A 220 1.18 -0.65 -12.98
C PHE A 220 0.88 0.79 -12.55
N ASN A 221 -0.23 0.98 -11.82
CA ASN A 221 -0.69 2.29 -11.38
C ASN A 221 0.24 2.95 -10.35
N LYS A 222 1.03 2.17 -9.60
CA LYS A 222 2.02 2.74 -8.67
C LYS A 222 3.13 3.45 -9.46
N LEU A 223 3.57 2.86 -10.56
CA LEU A 223 4.64 3.43 -11.38
C LEU A 223 4.11 4.62 -12.18
N ASP A 224 2.88 4.52 -12.71
CA ASP A 224 2.16 5.64 -13.33
C ASP A 224 2.06 6.84 -12.38
N GLU A 225 1.56 6.62 -11.15
CA GLU A 225 1.49 7.67 -10.12
C GLU A 225 2.88 8.25 -9.81
N ALA A 226 3.92 7.41 -9.68
CA ALA A 226 5.27 7.89 -9.40
C ALA A 226 5.80 8.80 -10.52
N PHE A 227 5.59 8.42 -11.78
CA PHE A 227 6.02 9.23 -12.93
C PHE A 227 5.24 10.54 -13.05
N ASP A 228 3.93 10.51 -12.82
CA ASP A 228 3.07 11.70 -12.81
C ASP A 228 3.46 12.65 -11.68
N ARG A 229 3.55 12.14 -10.44
CA ARG A 229 3.82 12.95 -9.23
C ARG A 229 5.22 13.52 -9.20
N TYR A 230 6.24 12.70 -9.51
CA TYR A 230 7.64 13.13 -9.39
C TYR A 230 8.18 13.77 -10.64
N GLY A 231 7.30 14.02 -11.60
CA GLY A 231 7.56 15.07 -12.56
C GLY A 231 8.73 14.73 -13.46
N LEU A 232 8.55 13.68 -14.24
CA LEU A 232 8.94 13.73 -15.66
C LEU A 232 8.03 14.68 -16.46
N ASN A 233 7.39 15.64 -15.78
CA ASN A 233 6.63 16.79 -16.25
C ASN A 233 6.79 18.01 -15.29
N ALA A 234 7.70 17.96 -14.29
CA ALA A 234 7.99 19.12 -13.43
C ALA A 234 8.98 20.04 -14.14
N LYS A 235 8.72 21.36 -14.09
CA LYS A 235 9.39 22.46 -14.84
C LYS A 235 10.94 22.56 -14.74
N SER A 236 11.62 21.64 -14.08
CA SER A 236 13.07 21.60 -13.88
C SER A 236 13.75 20.33 -14.39
N LEU A 237 13.00 19.31 -14.81
CA LEU A 237 13.53 18.12 -15.47
C LEU A 237 12.94 18.03 -16.89
N PRO A 238 13.71 17.54 -17.88
CA PRO A 238 13.16 17.28 -19.20
C PRO A 238 11.97 16.33 -19.05
N SER A 239 10.92 16.50 -19.87
CA SER A 239 9.84 15.51 -19.89
C SER A 239 10.39 14.10 -20.14
N LEU A 240 9.65 13.04 -19.85
CA LEU A 240 10.11 11.69 -20.19
C LEU A 240 10.49 11.60 -21.68
N ASP A 241 9.70 12.25 -22.54
CA ASP A 241 9.97 12.38 -23.97
C ASP A 241 11.23 13.19 -24.24
N ASP A 242 11.47 14.29 -23.52
CA ASP A 242 12.70 15.07 -23.65
C ASP A 242 13.92 14.33 -23.13
N MET A 243 13.84 13.55 -22.05
CA MET A 243 14.96 12.74 -21.57
C MET A 243 15.30 11.65 -22.57
N ILE A 244 14.28 11.04 -23.18
CA ILE A 244 14.45 10.05 -24.22
C ILE A 244 15.00 10.71 -25.49
N GLN A 245 14.53 11.91 -25.86
CA GLN A 245 15.10 12.66 -26.97
C GLN A 245 16.53 13.11 -26.69
N ILE A 246 16.86 13.54 -25.47
CA ILE A 246 18.23 13.87 -25.04
C ILE A 246 19.09 12.60 -25.08
N ALA A 247 18.59 11.46 -24.61
CA ALA A 247 19.29 10.19 -24.72
C ALA A 247 19.55 9.80 -26.19
N LYS A 248 18.55 9.98 -27.06
CA LYS A 248 18.63 9.72 -28.51
C LYS A 248 19.49 10.74 -29.27
N GLN A 249 19.52 12.00 -28.85
CA GLN A 249 20.29 13.08 -29.48
C GLN A 249 21.75 13.10 -29.00
N GLN A 250 22.00 12.72 -27.75
CA GLN A 250 23.34 12.68 -27.16
C GLN A 250 24.04 11.33 -27.36
N ASN A 251 23.33 10.26 -27.74
CA ASN A 251 23.93 8.94 -27.99
C ASN A 251 23.22 8.16 -29.10
N SER A 252 23.99 7.51 -29.97
CA SER A 252 23.52 6.64 -31.06
C SER A 252 23.09 5.23 -30.61
N GLY A 253 22.80 5.02 -29.33
CA GLY A 253 22.57 3.69 -28.74
C GLY A 253 21.13 3.46 -28.26
N PRO A 254 20.70 2.19 -28.09
CA PRO A 254 19.35 1.86 -27.63
C PRO A 254 19.09 2.32 -26.20
N CYS A 255 17.86 2.77 -25.96
CA CYS A 255 17.30 3.17 -24.67
C CYS A 255 16.85 1.94 -23.89
N ILE A 256 17.61 1.56 -22.85
CA ILE A 256 17.34 0.33 -22.07
C ILE A 256 16.61 0.66 -20.77
N GLY A 257 15.52 -0.06 -20.49
CA GLY A 257 14.88 -0.09 -19.17
C GLY A 257 15.18 -1.40 -18.42
N ILE A 258 15.31 -1.32 -17.10
CA ILE A 258 15.50 -2.48 -16.22
C ILE A 258 14.43 -2.45 -15.14
N ASP A 259 13.73 -3.58 -14.94
CA ASP A 259 12.70 -3.77 -13.91
C ASP A 259 13.09 -4.92 -12.98
N CYS A 260 13.44 -4.61 -11.73
CA CYS A 260 13.80 -5.61 -10.71
C CYS A 260 12.61 -5.96 -9.82
N GLY A 261 12.33 -7.25 -9.62
CA GLY A 261 11.11 -7.68 -8.95
C GLY A 261 9.90 -7.61 -9.89
N SER A 262 10.14 -7.91 -11.17
CA SER A 262 9.23 -7.58 -12.26
C SER A 262 7.96 -8.44 -12.29
N ALA A 263 7.95 -9.65 -11.72
CA ALA A 263 6.80 -10.54 -11.84
C ALA A 263 5.59 -10.03 -11.02
N PRO A 264 4.35 -10.09 -11.55
CA PRO A 264 3.95 -10.68 -12.84
C PRO A 264 4.12 -9.77 -14.07
N GLY A 265 4.53 -8.52 -13.92
CA GLY A 265 4.85 -7.63 -15.04
C GLY A 265 4.15 -6.28 -15.03
N GLY A 266 3.55 -5.85 -13.92
CA GLY A 266 2.82 -4.56 -13.87
C GLY A 266 3.70 -3.36 -14.22
N TRP A 267 4.91 -3.28 -13.64
CA TRP A 267 5.87 -2.20 -13.93
C TRP A 267 6.50 -2.37 -15.32
N THR A 268 6.88 -3.59 -15.70
CA THR A 268 7.37 -3.88 -17.05
C THR A 268 6.36 -3.47 -18.13
N LYS A 269 5.07 -3.76 -17.94
CA LYS A 269 3.99 -3.34 -18.85
C LYS A 269 3.87 -1.82 -18.92
N TYR A 270 3.93 -1.14 -17.77
CA TYR A 270 3.95 0.32 -17.74
C TYR A 270 5.13 0.86 -18.56
N LEU A 271 6.33 0.30 -18.37
CA LEU A 271 7.51 0.69 -19.15
C LEU A 271 7.28 0.44 -20.65
N LEU A 272 6.75 -0.71 -21.05
CA LEU A 272 6.44 -1.00 -22.45
C LEU A 272 5.47 0.02 -23.09
N GLU A 273 4.40 0.35 -22.37
CA GLU A 273 3.29 1.13 -22.94
C GLU A 273 3.50 2.65 -22.82
N LYS A 274 4.22 3.07 -21.78
CA LYS A 274 4.32 4.49 -21.38
C LYS A 274 5.74 5.03 -21.49
N THR A 275 6.73 4.18 -21.73
CA THR A 275 8.11 4.62 -21.94
C THR A 275 8.61 4.16 -23.29
N HIS A 276 9.29 5.04 -24.02
CA HIS A 276 9.89 4.70 -25.31
C HIS A 276 11.24 3.96 -25.13
N CYS A 277 11.30 2.98 -24.23
CA CYS A 277 12.44 2.07 -24.12
C CYS A 277 12.46 1.17 -25.35
N ASP A 278 13.64 1.04 -25.97
CA ASP A 278 13.84 0.15 -27.12
C ASP A 278 13.88 -1.31 -26.66
N GLU A 279 14.42 -1.57 -25.47
CA GLU A 279 14.46 -2.88 -24.83
C GLU A 279 14.22 -2.78 -23.32
N LEU A 280 13.64 -3.83 -22.75
CA LEU A 280 13.39 -3.98 -21.33
C LEU A 280 13.96 -5.29 -20.81
N TYR A 281 14.70 -5.22 -19.71
CA TYR A 281 15.15 -6.40 -18.97
C TYR A 281 14.31 -6.54 -17.70
N ALA A 282 13.36 -7.46 -17.73
CA ALA A 282 12.51 -7.80 -16.61
C ALA A 282 13.20 -8.89 -15.78
N ILE A 283 13.56 -8.59 -14.52
CA ILE A 283 14.29 -9.51 -13.64
C ILE A 283 13.38 -9.98 -12.52
N ASP A 284 13.09 -11.27 -12.46
CA ASP A 284 12.39 -11.92 -11.35
C ASP A 284 12.50 -13.44 -11.46
N PRO A 285 12.70 -14.20 -10.36
CA PRO A 285 12.60 -15.66 -10.41
C PRO A 285 11.19 -16.18 -10.76
N GLY A 286 10.16 -15.39 -10.47
CA GLY A 286 8.76 -15.65 -10.77
C GLY A 286 8.45 -15.60 -12.26
N LYS A 287 7.26 -16.11 -12.62
CA LYS A 287 6.77 -16.09 -14.00
C LYS A 287 6.17 -14.73 -14.33
N MET A 288 6.53 -14.20 -15.48
CA MET A 288 5.90 -13.03 -16.09
C MET A 288 4.60 -13.41 -16.81
N ASP A 289 3.68 -12.47 -16.90
CA ASP A 289 2.47 -12.63 -17.70
C ASP A 289 2.81 -12.72 -19.19
N THR A 290 2.06 -13.57 -19.92
CA THR A 290 2.29 -13.83 -21.34
C THR A 290 2.10 -12.58 -22.20
N SER A 291 1.24 -11.64 -21.80
CA SER A 291 1.04 -10.39 -22.55
C SER A 291 2.27 -9.50 -22.55
N VAL A 292 3.13 -9.59 -21.54
CA VAL A 292 4.42 -8.88 -21.48
C VAL A 292 5.51 -9.65 -22.21
N THR A 293 5.62 -10.96 -21.99
CA THR A 293 6.70 -11.76 -22.61
C THR A 293 6.48 -12.07 -24.09
N SER A 294 5.28 -11.86 -24.61
CA SER A 294 5.01 -11.93 -26.06
C SER A 294 5.60 -10.75 -26.84
N SER A 295 6.08 -9.71 -26.16
CA SER A 295 6.78 -8.58 -26.78
C SER A 295 8.25 -8.92 -27.01
N ASP A 296 8.71 -8.82 -28.26
CA ASP A 296 10.10 -9.11 -28.65
C ASP A 296 11.12 -8.18 -27.94
N ASN A 297 10.67 -7.03 -27.46
CA ASN A 297 11.49 -6.04 -26.78
C ASN A 297 11.63 -6.31 -25.27
N VAL A 298 11.04 -7.39 -24.74
CA VAL A 298 11.15 -7.78 -23.32
C VAL A 298 12.02 -9.02 -23.17
N HIS A 299 13.07 -8.88 -22.39
CA HIS A 299 13.95 -9.97 -21.99
C HIS A 299 13.70 -10.33 -20.54
N HIS A 300 12.95 -11.42 -20.29
CA HIS A 300 12.75 -11.94 -18.95
C HIS A 300 13.99 -12.72 -18.48
N LEU A 301 14.69 -12.17 -17.50
CA LEU A 301 15.80 -12.82 -16.81
C LEU A 301 15.23 -13.52 -15.57
N GLN A 302 14.92 -14.81 -15.70
CA GLN A 302 14.30 -15.60 -14.64
C GLN A 302 15.29 -15.97 -13.52
N MET A 303 15.71 -14.96 -12.74
CA MET A 303 16.67 -15.05 -11.66
C MET A 303 16.52 -13.87 -10.70
N THR A 304 17.27 -13.87 -9.60
CA THR A 304 17.31 -12.74 -8.67
C THR A 304 18.11 -11.56 -9.25
N ALA A 305 17.81 -10.34 -8.80
CA ALA A 305 18.52 -9.13 -9.21
C ALA A 305 20.04 -9.21 -8.95
N GLN A 306 20.45 -9.78 -7.82
CA GLN A 306 21.86 -9.96 -7.47
C GLN A 306 22.62 -10.80 -8.50
N ASN A 307 21.95 -11.79 -9.09
CA ASN A 307 22.54 -12.66 -10.12
C ASN A 307 22.44 -12.03 -11.51
N ALA A 308 21.37 -11.28 -11.81
CA ALA A 308 21.16 -10.66 -13.11
C ALA A 308 22.10 -9.48 -13.38
N ILE A 309 22.39 -8.66 -12.36
CA ILE A 309 23.14 -7.41 -12.52
C ILE A 309 24.55 -7.64 -13.14
N PRO A 310 25.38 -8.57 -12.66
CA PRO A 310 26.67 -8.87 -13.30
C PRO A 310 26.53 -9.40 -14.74
N ASN A 311 25.46 -10.13 -15.04
CA ASN A 311 25.22 -10.62 -16.40
C ASN A 311 24.82 -9.48 -17.34
N LEU A 312 23.95 -8.57 -16.88
CA LEU A 312 23.55 -7.39 -17.61
C LEU A 312 24.73 -6.47 -17.92
N ARG A 313 25.66 -6.30 -16.98
CA ARG A 313 26.93 -5.59 -17.21
C ARG A 313 27.62 -6.11 -18.47
N VAL A 314 27.78 -7.42 -18.58
CA VAL A 314 28.47 -8.06 -19.70
C VAL A 314 27.69 -7.86 -21.01
N ILE A 315 26.37 -8.06 -20.98
CA ILE A 315 25.49 -7.90 -22.15
C ILE A 315 25.54 -6.47 -22.66
N LEU A 316 25.32 -5.49 -21.79
CA LEU A 316 25.17 -4.09 -22.18
C LEU A 316 26.50 -3.44 -22.55
N THR A 317 27.61 -3.83 -21.91
CA THR A 317 28.95 -3.32 -22.28
C THR A 317 29.34 -3.73 -23.70
N ARG A 318 29.04 -4.97 -24.12
CA ARG A 318 29.34 -5.44 -25.48
C ARG A 318 28.58 -4.69 -26.56
N ARG A 319 27.44 -4.09 -26.19
CA ARG A 319 26.52 -3.40 -27.10
C ARG A 319 26.63 -1.88 -27.01
N GLU A 320 27.52 -1.39 -26.15
CA GLU A 320 27.62 0.04 -25.77
C GLU A 320 26.27 0.65 -25.35
N ALA A 321 25.36 -0.18 -24.84
CA ALA A 321 24.01 0.21 -24.47
C ALA A 321 24.03 0.93 -23.11
N LYS A 322 23.10 1.88 -22.92
CA LYS A 322 22.98 2.65 -21.69
C LYS A 322 21.61 2.43 -21.06
N VAL A 323 21.59 2.28 -19.74
CA VAL A 323 20.35 2.17 -18.98
C VAL A 323 19.79 3.58 -18.80
N ALA A 324 18.64 3.82 -19.41
CA ALA A 324 17.89 5.06 -19.29
C ALA A 324 16.99 5.03 -18.05
N ILE A 325 16.39 3.87 -17.75
CA ILE A 325 15.43 3.72 -16.67
C ILE A 325 15.77 2.48 -15.83
N TRP A 326 15.78 2.64 -14.51
CA TRP A 326 15.90 1.56 -13.53
C TRP A 326 14.72 1.59 -12.56
N VAL A 327 13.91 0.55 -12.49
CA VAL A 327 12.81 0.46 -11.53
C VAL A 327 12.92 -0.79 -10.67
N SER A 328 12.42 -0.72 -9.44
CA SER A 328 12.36 -1.87 -8.52
C SER A 328 11.20 -1.80 -7.51
N ASP A 329 10.24 -2.73 -7.59
CA ASP A 329 9.20 -3.00 -6.57
C ASP A 329 9.43 -4.35 -5.83
N MET A 330 10.69 -4.81 -5.80
CA MET A 330 11.08 -6.03 -5.10
C MET A 330 10.55 -6.08 -3.66
N CYS A 331 10.08 -7.25 -3.23
CA CYS A 331 9.64 -7.47 -1.85
C CYS A 331 10.81 -7.82 -0.93
N VAL A 332 11.69 -6.85 -0.65
CA VAL A 332 12.80 -7.01 0.30
C VAL A 332 12.43 -6.32 1.61
N GLN A 333 12.39 -7.07 2.70
CA GLN A 333 11.92 -6.56 4.01
C GLN A 333 12.94 -5.67 4.72
N GLU A 334 14.22 -5.81 4.36
CA GLU A 334 15.33 -5.05 4.94
C GLU A 334 15.72 -3.91 4.00
N VAL A 335 15.54 -2.67 4.46
CA VAL A 335 15.84 -1.44 3.70
C VAL A 335 17.28 -1.47 3.14
N GLY A 336 18.26 -1.80 3.98
CA GLY A 336 19.67 -1.86 3.59
C GLY A 336 19.93 -2.85 2.45
N LYS A 337 19.33 -4.05 2.48
CA LYS A 337 19.47 -5.03 1.40
C LYS A 337 18.88 -4.53 0.09
N GLN A 338 17.76 -3.81 0.14
CA GLN A 338 17.14 -3.26 -1.06
C GLN A 338 18.02 -2.18 -1.70
N VAL A 339 18.56 -1.29 -0.87
CA VAL A 339 19.50 -0.26 -1.29
C VAL A 339 20.80 -0.88 -1.81
N ASP A 340 21.32 -1.92 -1.17
CA ASP A 340 22.54 -2.61 -1.60
C ASP A 340 22.42 -3.22 -3.00
N ILE A 341 21.24 -3.68 -3.41
CA ILE A 341 21.00 -4.18 -4.79
C ILE A 341 21.11 -3.03 -5.80
N PHE A 342 20.53 -1.87 -5.49
CA PHE A 342 20.71 -0.68 -6.32
C PHE A 342 22.18 -0.24 -6.38
N MET A 343 22.86 -0.25 -5.23
CA MET A 343 24.29 0.07 -5.15
C MET A 343 25.17 -0.95 -5.91
N LEU A 344 24.75 -2.21 -6.00
CA LEU A 344 25.39 -3.21 -6.85
C LEU A 344 25.27 -2.81 -8.33
N ALA A 345 24.10 -2.36 -8.79
CA ALA A 345 23.92 -1.86 -10.16
C ALA A 345 24.79 -0.62 -10.45
N VAL A 346 24.95 0.27 -9.46
CA VAL A 346 25.88 1.42 -9.54
C VAL A 346 27.35 0.94 -9.62
N LYS A 347 27.74 -0.03 -8.79
CA LYS A 347 29.10 -0.62 -8.79
C LYS A 347 29.42 -1.30 -10.12
N GLU A 348 28.45 -2.01 -10.68
CA GLU A 348 28.49 -2.58 -12.02
C GLU A 348 28.25 -1.53 -13.11
N GLN A 349 28.28 -0.22 -12.79
CA GLN A 349 28.14 0.92 -13.69
C GLN A 349 27.01 0.78 -14.73
N LEU A 350 25.93 0.09 -14.34
CA LEU A 350 24.68 0.05 -15.08
C LEU A 350 23.97 1.39 -14.95
N ILE A 351 24.06 1.99 -13.76
CA ILE A 351 23.51 3.31 -13.46
C ILE A 351 24.58 4.37 -13.73
N LYS A 352 24.26 5.36 -14.56
CA LYS A 352 25.15 6.48 -14.89
C LYS A 352 24.42 7.80 -14.69
N SER A 353 25.15 8.91 -14.85
CA SER A 353 24.52 10.24 -14.91
C SER A 353 23.46 10.25 -16.02
N GLY A 354 22.27 10.74 -15.70
CA GLY A 354 21.11 10.77 -16.61
C GLY A 354 20.20 9.53 -16.55
N THR A 355 20.55 8.48 -15.81
CA THR A 355 19.63 7.35 -15.56
C THR A 355 18.53 7.78 -14.60
N ALA A 356 17.27 7.66 -15.03
CA ALA A 356 16.12 7.79 -14.14
C ALA A 356 15.95 6.51 -13.31
N PHE A 357 15.61 6.64 -12.03
CA PHE A 357 15.32 5.46 -11.21
C PHE A 357 14.12 5.64 -10.28
N VAL A 358 13.40 4.55 -10.03
CA VAL A 358 12.27 4.47 -9.08
C VAL A 358 12.43 3.22 -8.22
N LEU A 359 12.48 3.39 -6.90
CA LEU A 359 12.55 2.30 -5.92
C LEU A 359 11.36 2.37 -4.96
N THR A 360 10.68 1.25 -4.73
CA THR A 360 9.70 1.13 -3.63
C THR A 360 10.37 0.54 -2.40
N ILE A 361 10.68 1.35 -1.40
CA ILE A 361 11.23 0.85 -0.12
C ILE A 361 10.11 0.25 0.72
N LYS A 362 10.19 -1.06 0.99
CA LYS A 362 9.23 -1.76 1.87
C LYS A 362 9.79 -1.81 3.28
N CYS A 363 9.12 -1.12 4.20
CA CYS A 363 9.41 -1.22 5.62
C CYS A 363 8.33 -2.07 6.28
N ASN A 364 8.63 -3.36 6.45
CA ASN A 364 7.71 -4.28 7.12
C ASN A 364 7.93 -4.34 8.64
N VAL A 365 8.89 -3.57 9.17
CA VAL A 365 9.28 -3.63 10.58
C VAL A 365 8.93 -2.31 11.27
N GLY A 366 7.82 -2.33 12.01
CA GLY A 366 7.33 -1.18 12.78
C GLY A 366 6.16 -0.45 12.14
N HIS A 367 5.26 0.04 12.99
CA HIS A 367 3.96 0.61 12.58
C HIS A 367 3.92 2.14 12.51
N ALA A 368 5.04 2.78 12.79
CA ALA A 368 5.12 4.20 13.00
C ALA A 368 5.97 4.81 11.88
N ARG A 369 5.49 5.91 11.29
CA ARG A 369 6.23 6.72 10.33
C ARG A 369 7.63 7.04 10.87
N GLU A 370 7.70 7.30 12.17
CA GLU A 370 8.91 7.59 12.92
C GLU A 370 9.95 6.46 12.76
N ARG A 371 9.54 5.19 12.80
CA ARG A 371 10.46 4.06 12.62
C ARG A 371 10.91 3.91 11.17
N PHE A 372 10.03 4.17 10.21
CA PHE A 372 10.43 4.24 8.80
C PHE A 372 11.46 5.36 8.60
N ASP A 373 11.19 6.55 9.15
CA ASP A 373 12.08 7.71 9.13
C ASP A 373 13.44 7.35 9.74
N GLU A 374 13.46 6.73 10.91
CA GLU A 374 14.67 6.28 11.58
C GLU A 374 15.49 5.30 10.72
N MET A 375 14.85 4.25 10.17
CA MET A 375 15.53 3.28 9.31
C MET A 375 16.07 3.92 8.04
N THR A 376 15.31 4.81 7.42
CA THR A 376 15.71 5.51 6.20
C THR A 376 16.84 6.50 6.47
N ASN A 377 16.80 7.22 7.60
CA ASN A 377 17.85 8.15 8.01
C ASN A 377 19.14 7.41 8.36
N ALA A 378 19.05 6.28 9.05
CA ALA A 378 20.21 5.43 9.33
C ALA A 378 20.85 4.91 8.04
N GLU A 379 20.03 4.50 7.07
CA GLU A 379 20.52 4.04 5.78
C GLU A 379 21.12 5.17 4.93
N ALA A 380 20.51 6.36 4.94
CA ALA A 380 21.08 7.54 4.29
C ALA A 380 22.43 7.92 4.90
N ALA A 381 22.55 7.87 6.24
CA ALA A 381 23.81 8.12 6.94
C ALA A 381 24.89 7.09 6.54
N ARG A 382 24.54 5.81 6.47
CA ARG A 382 25.44 4.73 6.00
C ARG A 382 25.97 5.00 4.59
N LEU A 383 25.11 5.49 3.69
CA LEU A 383 25.53 5.81 2.32
C LEU A 383 26.44 7.04 2.26
N ILE A 384 26.20 8.07 3.07
CA ILE A 384 27.04 9.26 3.14
C ILE A 384 28.44 8.89 3.64
N GLU A 385 28.53 8.11 4.71
CA GLU A 385 29.81 7.63 5.28
C GLU A 385 30.64 6.88 4.22
N GLN A 386 30.01 5.95 3.49
CA GLN A 386 30.69 5.22 2.40
C GLN A 386 31.18 6.12 1.25
N VAL A 387 30.48 7.22 0.97
CA VAL A 387 30.89 8.18 -0.06
C VAL A 387 32.06 9.01 0.42
N ASP A 388 32.05 9.43 1.69
CA ASP A 388 33.12 10.22 2.29
C ASP A 388 34.41 9.39 2.42
N ASP A 389 34.34 8.13 2.85
CA ASP A 389 35.48 7.20 2.85
C ASP A 389 36.12 7.08 1.45
N ARG A 390 35.29 6.93 0.41
CA ARG A 390 35.77 6.90 -0.98
C ARG A 390 36.36 8.22 -1.42
N ARG A 391 35.86 9.35 -0.93
CA ARG A 391 36.42 10.68 -1.24
C ARG A 391 37.77 10.86 -0.57
N GLU A 392 37.95 10.40 0.66
CA GLU A 392 39.25 10.41 1.34
C GLU A 392 40.26 9.52 0.63
N ASP A 393 39.87 8.29 0.26
CA ASP A 393 40.72 7.38 -0.53
C ASP A 393 41.06 7.96 -1.90
N ASN A 394 40.06 8.53 -2.60
CA ASN A 394 40.30 9.21 -3.86
C ASN A 394 41.16 10.47 -3.69
N ASN A 395 41.04 11.22 -2.60
CA ASN A 395 41.89 12.39 -2.34
C ASN A 395 43.33 11.99 -2.02
N ARG A 396 43.53 10.88 -1.29
CA ARG A 396 44.84 10.24 -1.10
C ARG A 396 45.43 9.76 -2.43
N MET A 397 44.61 9.16 -3.30
CA MET A 397 45.02 8.76 -4.66
C MET A 397 45.19 9.96 -5.61
N ARG A 398 44.46 11.07 -5.42
CA ARG A 398 44.55 12.29 -6.25
C ARG A 398 45.73 13.19 -5.90
N GLN A 399 46.29 13.05 -4.69
CA GLN A 399 47.69 13.45 -4.46
C GLN A 399 48.67 12.70 -5.40
N ILE A 400 48.20 11.71 -6.16
CA ILE A 400 48.93 10.94 -7.18
C ILE A 400 48.29 11.05 -8.61
N GLY A 401 47.09 11.64 -8.79
CA GLY A 401 46.50 11.95 -10.13
C GLY A 401 44.96 12.17 -10.19
N ARG A 402 44.50 13.17 -10.97
CA ARG A 402 43.11 13.73 -11.17
C ARG A 402 42.07 12.75 -11.79
N ASN A 403 40.74 12.97 -11.84
CA ASN A 403 39.62 13.50 -11.02
C ASN A 403 38.28 13.17 -11.75
N ASP A 404 37.21 12.76 -11.05
CA ASP A 404 35.77 13.02 -11.34
C ASP A 404 34.86 12.77 -10.08
N GLN A 405 33.74 13.49 -9.93
CA GLN A 405 32.87 13.51 -8.72
C GLN A 405 31.40 13.18 -9.00
N PHE A 406 30.70 12.66 -7.97
CA PHE A 406 29.25 12.35 -7.97
C PHE A 406 28.55 12.99 -6.75
N VAL A 407 27.26 13.34 -6.88
CA VAL A 407 26.38 13.89 -5.83
C VAL A 407 25.01 13.19 -5.91
N ALA A 408 24.42 12.82 -4.76
CA ALA A 408 23.08 12.25 -4.65
C ALA A 408 22.23 13.06 -3.65
N SER A 409 20.91 13.12 -3.87
CA SER A 409 19.93 13.70 -2.95
C SER A 409 18.75 12.75 -2.73
N PHE A 410 18.19 12.75 -1.53
CA PHE A 410 17.03 11.95 -1.14
C PHE A 410 15.83 12.86 -0.85
N SER A 411 14.63 12.44 -1.26
CA SER A 411 13.36 13.08 -0.88
C SER A 411 12.35 12.01 -0.45
N TYR A 412 11.48 12.36 0.50
CA TYR A 412 10.70 11.43 1.33
C TYR A 412 9.20 11.53 1.07
N PHE A 413 8.44 10.42 1.13
CA PHE A 413 6.96 10.45 1.03
C PHE A 413 6.18 9.48 1.93
N ASP A 414 5.09 10.04 2.47
CA ASP A 414 3.94 9.41 3.14
C ASP A 414 3.05 8.67 2.14
N MET A 415 2.72 7.40 2.43
CA MET A 415 1.55 6.68 1.89
C MET A 415 0.39 6.71 2.88
#